data_AF-A0A1Q9VKS6-F1
#
_entry.id   AF-A0A1Q9VKS6-F1
#
_cell.length_a   1.000
_cell.length_b   1.000
_cell.length_c   1.000
_cell.angle_alpha   90.00
_cell.angle_beta   90.00
_cell.angle_gamma   90.00
#
_symmetry.space_group_name_H-M   'P 1'
#
loop_
_entity.id
_entity.type
_entity.pdbx_description
1 polymer ?
#
loop_
_entity_poly.entity_id
_entity_poly.type
_entity_poly.pdbx_seq_one_letter_code
_entity_poly.pdbx_strand_id
1 'polypeptide(L)'
;MVAVVVLAVLLAAALGVGAYLWVTTARWQESSDGWESTSRGLGEDVARLQAELDGANAELEAARGQLETAQQRITDLANEKAQLGDENEASQQYLDYQSRVSEAAGTVAAALGRCTTAQSQLIGYLGDRDAYDPADLERFSGQVDELCQAATDANAQLQQELAG
;
A
#
# COMPACT_ATOMS: atom_id res chain seq x y z
N MET A 1 68.99 -58.19 67.09
CA MET A 1 68.12 -57.05 67.44
C MET A 1 68.13 -55.96 66.38
N VAL A 2 69.29 -55.41 65.97
CA VAL A 2 69.38 -54.33 64.96
C VAL A 2 68.66 -54.63 63.63
N ALA A 3 68.87 -55.81 63.05
CA ALA A 3 68.25 -56.18 61.77
C ALA A 3 66.71 -56.20 61.83
N VAL A 4 66.12 -56.63 62.95
CA VAL A 4 64.66 -56.64 63.16
C VAL A 4 64.12 -55.22 63.26
N VAL A 5 64.84 -54.33 63.93
CA VAL A 5 64.47 -52.90 64.03
C VAL A 5 64.51 -52.23 62.66
N VAL A 6 65.56 -52.47 61.87
CA VAL A 6 65.68 -51.92 60.51
C VAL A 6 64.55 -52.43 59.60
N LEU A 7 64.24 -53.72 59.64
CA LEU A 7 63.12 -54.30 58.89
C LEU A 7 61.77 -53.72 59.30
N ALA A 8 61.53 -53.52 60.61
CA ALA A 8 60.31 -52.92 61.10
C ALA A 8 60.15 -51.45 60.64
N VAL A 9 61.24 -50.67 60.65
CA VAL A 9 61.24 -49.29 60.15
C VAL A 9 60.98 -49.24 58.64
N LEU A 10 61.61 -50.12 57.86
CA LEU A 10 61.38 -50.20 56.41
C LEU A 10 59.95 -50.61 56.08
N LEU A 11 59.37 -51.55 56.83
CA LEU A 11 57.98 -51.96 56.68
C LEU A 11 57.03 -50.78 56.99
N ALA A 12 57.26 -50.08 58.09
CA ALA A 12 56.46 -48.92 58.46
C ALA A 12 56.55 -47.79 57.41
N ALA A 13 57.74 -47.54 56.88
CA ALA A 13 57.95 -46.58 55.80
C ALA A 13 57.21 -46.99 54.52
N ALA A 14 57.29 -48.26 54.12
CA ALA A 14 56.59 -48.78 52.94
C ALA A 14 55.06 -48.67 53.08
N LEU A 15 54.52 -48.98 54.26
CA LEU A 15 53.09 -48.82 54.55
C LEU A 15 52.67 -47.35 54.52
N GLY A 16 53.49 -46.44 55.07
CA GLY A 16 53.24 -45.00 55.04
C GLY A 16 53.22 -44.45 53.61
N VAL A 17 54.20 -44.84 52.77
CA VAL A 17 54.24 -44.47 51.35
C VAL A 17 53.04 -45.04 50.59
N GLY A 18 52.69 -46.31 50.83
CA GLY A 18 51.52 -46.94 50.22
C GLY A 18 50.21 -46.22 50.56
N ALA A 19 50.02 -45.85 51.82
CA ALA A 19 48.86 -45.08 52.25
C ALA A 19 48.82 -43.67 51.62
N TYR A 20 49.97 -42.99 51.56
CA TYR A 20 50.07 -41.67 50.93
C TYR A 20 49.74 -41.74 49.43
N LEU A 21 50.31 -42.70 48.71
CA LEU A 21 50.04 -42.93 47.29
C LEU A 21 48.56 -43.22 47.05
N TRP A 22 47.95 -44.06 47.89
CA TRP A 22 46.52 -44.36 47.78
C TRP A 22 45.65 -43.10 47.97
N VAL A 23 45.92 -42.28 49.00
CA VAL A 23 45.16 -41.05 49.25
C VAL A 23 45.32 -40.04 48.10
N THR A 24 46.54 -39.85 47.59
CA THR A 24 46.74 -38.92 46.46
C THR A 24 46.10 -39.44 45.18
N THR A 25 46.13 -40.74 44.91
CA THR A 25 45.46 -41.33 43.75
C THR A 25 43.95 -41.18 43.84
N ALA A 26 43.36 -41.45 45.02
CA ALA A 26 41.93 -41.29 45.23
C ALA A 26 41.48 -39.84 45.01
N ARG A 27 42.22 -38.86 45.55
CA ARG A 27 41.93 -37.43 45.33
C ARG A 27 42.07 -37.00 43.88
N TRP A 28 43.07 -37.55 43.17
CA TRP A 28 43.28 -37.23 41.77
C TRP A 28 42.17 -37.79 40.89
N GLN A 29 41.68 -39.00 41.20
CA GLN A 29 40.52 -39.61 40.54
C GLN A 29 39.26 -38.75 40.75
N GLU A 30 38.95 -38.39 42.00
CA GLU A 30 37.80 -37.53 42.31
C GLU A 30 37.87 -36.18 41.58
N SER A 31 39.04 -35.54 41.56
CA SER A 31 39.21 -34.28 40.83
C SER A 31 39.05 -34.46 39.32
N SER A 32 39.56 -35.56 38.76
CA SER A 32 39.47 -35.84 37.31
C SER A 32 38.03 -36.10 36.89
N ASP A 33 37.27 -36.84 37.69
CA ASP A 33 35.85 -37.10 37.46
C ASP A 33 35.04 -35.78 37.54
N GLY A 34 35.37 -34.90 38.48
CA GLY A 34 34.78 -33.57 38.59
C GLY A 34 35.06 -32.68 37.37
N TRP A 35 36.31 -32.67 36.87
CA TRP A 35 36.69 -31.93 35.66
C TRP A 35 36.00 -32.48 34.42
N GLU A 36 35.93 -33.81 34.27
CA GLU A 36 35.27 -34.44 33.14
C GLU A 36 33.77 -34.14 33.14
N SER A 37 33.10 -34.24 34.29
CA SER A 37 31.69 -33.86 34.44
C SER A 37 31.45 -32.40 34.09
N THR A 38 32.31 -31.50 34.55
CA THR A 38 32.17 -30.05 34.27
C THR A 38 32.40 -29.75 32.79
N SER A 39 33.41 -30.37 32.18
CA SER A 39 33.72 -30.23 30.75
C SER A 39 32.56 -30.72 29.88
N ARG A 40 31.97 -31.88 30.22
CA ARG A 40 30.77 -32.39 29.53
C ARG A 40 29.58 -31.46 29.68
N GLY A 41 29.32 -30.96 30.90
CA GLY A 41 28.23 -30.01 31.15
C GLY A 41 28.40 -28.71 30.35
N LEU A 42 29.61 -28.13 30.31
CA LEU A 42 29.90 -26.97 29.48
C LEU A 42 29.76 -27.26 27.99
N GLY A 43 30.15 -28.46 27.54
CA GLY A 43 29.94 -28.90 26.16
C GLY A 43 28.46 -28.98 25.78
N GLU A 44 27.63 -29.53 26.66
CA GLU A 44 26.17 -29.57 26.49
C GLU A 44 25.56 -28.17 26.47
N ASP A 45 25.99 -27.28 27.37
CA ASP A 45 25.53 -25.90 27.41
C ASP A 45 25.90 -25.13 26.14
N VAL A 46 27.12 -25.30 25.64
CA VAL A 46 27.57 -24.69 24.37
C VAL A 46 26.75 -25.22 23.20
N ALA A 47 26.52 -26.53 23.13
CA ALA A 47 25.70 -27.12 22.07
C ALA A 47 24.25 -26.61 22.12
N ARG A 48 23.67 -26.48 23.31
CA ARG A 48 22.34 -25.88 23.50
C ARG A 48 22.29 -24.43 23.05
N LEU A 49 23.24 -23.61 23.51
CA LEU A 49 23.30 -22.18 23.14
C LEU A 49 23.51 -21.98 21.63
N GLN A 50 24.29 -22.85 20.97
CA GLN A 50 24.43 -22.82 19.52
C GLN A 50 23.10 -23.14 18.82
N ALA A 51 22.37 -24.16 19.28
CA ALA A 51 21.06 -24.49 18.72
C ALA A 51 20.03 -23.37 18.93
N GLU A 52 20.03 -22.72 20.11
CA GLU A 52 19.19 -21.55 20.38
C GLU A 52 19.55 -20.36 19.48
N LEU A 53 20.84 -20.11 19.25
CA LEU A 53 21.32 -19.05 18.36
C LEU A 53 20.91 -19.30 16.91
N ASP A 54 21.06 -20.53 16.42
CA ASP A 54 20.66 -20.92 15.07
C ASP A 54 19.13 -20.78 14.89
N GLY A 55 18.36 -21.17 15.91
CA GLY A 55 16.90 -20.97 15.93
C GLY A 55 16.51 -19.49 15.87
N ALA A 56 17.12 -18.66 16.72
CA ALA A 56 16.86 -17.21 16.75
C ALA A 56 17.25 -16.52 15.42
N ASN A 57 18.35 -16.95 14.79
CA ASN A 57 18.75 -16.45 13.47
C ASN A 57 17.74 -16.83 12.38
N ALA A 58 17.24 -18.07 12.40
CA ALA A 58 16.21 -18.52 11.45
C ALA A 58 14.89 -17.74 11.62
N GLU A 59 14.47 -17.47 12.86
CA GLU A 59 13.29 -16.63 13.14
C GLU A 59 13.48 -15.20 12.63
N LEU A 60 14.67 -14.64 12.83
CA LEU A 60 15.01 -13.29 12.38
C LEU A 60 15.05 -13.20 10.85
N GLU A 61 15.57 -14.20 10.16
CA GLU A 61 15.55 -14.30 8.70
C GLU A 61 14.11 -14.40 8.17
N ALA A 62 13.28 -15.24 8.79
CA ALA A 62 11.86 -15.37 8.45
C ALA A 62 11.10 -14.04 8.65
N ALA A 63 11.34 -13.35 9.76
CA ALA A 63 10.73 -12.04 10.04
C ALA A 63 11.16 -10.97 9.02
N ARG A 64 12.44 -10.97 8.61
CA ARG A 64 12.93 -10.09 7.54
C ARG A 64 12.25 -10.38 6.21
N GLY A 65 12.10 -11.64 5.83
CA GLY A 65 11.38 -12.02 4.61
C GLY A 65 9.91 -11.61 4.62
N GLN A 66 9.23 -11.74 5.76
CA GLN A 66 7.87 -11.25 5.94
C GLN A 66 7.78 -9.72 5.81
N LEU A 67 8.75 -8.99 6.39
CA LEU A 67 8.81 -7.53 6.29
C LEU A 67 9.06 -7.06 4.85
N GLU A 68 9.92 -7.73 4.11
CA GLU A 68 10.16 -7.44 2.68
C GLU A 68 8.88 -7.67 1.85
N THR A 69 8.21 -8.80 2.07
CA THR A 69 6.94 -9.12 1.40
C THR A 69 5.85 -8.10 1.74
N ALA A 70 5.77 -7.67 3.00
CA ALA A 70 4.82 -6.64 3.42
C ALA A 70 5.13 -5.29 2.77
N GLN A 71 6.40 -4.89 2.67
CA GLN A 71 6.82 -3.66 1.99
C GLN A 71 6.51 -3.68 0.49
N GLN A 72 6.73 -4.81 -0.19
CA GLN A 72 6.35 -4.97 -1.60
C GLN A 72 4.84 -4.80 -1.77
N ARG A 73 4.04 -5.49 -0.95
CA ARG A 73 2.57 -5.32 -0.96
C ARG A 73 2.12 -3.89 -0.70
N ILE A 74 2.74 -3.18 0.25
CA ILE A 74 2.42 -1.77 0.52
C ILE A 74 2.74 -0.91 -0.70
N THR A 75 3.87 -1.15 -1.36
CA THR A 75 4.27 -0.43 -2.56
C THR A 75 3.30 -0.69 -3.71
N ASP A 76 2.91 -1.94 -3.93
CA ASP A 76 1.92 -2.32 -4.94
C ASP A 76 0.57 -1.65 -4.67
N LEU A 77 0.10 -1.67 -3.42
CA LEU A 77 -1.16 -1.03 -3.03
C LEU A 77 -1.11 0.51 -3.18
N ALA A 78 0.05 1.11 -2.94
CA ALA A 78 0.25 2.54 -3.16
C ALA A 78 0.20 2.89 -4.66
N ASN A 79 0.80 2.05 -5.51
CA ASN A 79 0.73 2.21 -6.97
C ASN A 79 -0.70 2.02 -7.49
N GLU A 80 -1.42 1.01 -7.01
CA GLU A 80 -2.82 0.76 -7.37
C GLU A 80 -3.71 1.95 -6.95
N LYS A 81 -3.52 2.49 -5.75
CA LYS A 81 -4.24 3.68 -5.28
C LYS A 81 -3.95 4.91 -6.14
N ALA A 82 -2.71 5.10 -6.60
CA ALA A 82 -2.36 6.20 -7.50
C ALA A 82 -3.07 6.05 -8.85
N GLN A 83 -3.03 4.85 -9.45
CA GLN A 83 -3.72 4.57 -10.71
C GLN A 83 -5.24 4.77 -10.61
N LEU A 84 -5.87 4.25 -9.55
CA LEU A 84 -7.30 4.44 -9.30
C LEU A 84 -7.65 5.92 -9.05
N GLY A 85 -6.73 6.69 -8.46
CA GLY A 85 -6.87 8.14 -8.31
C GLY A 85 -6.92 8.84 -9.66
N ASP A 86 -5.95 8.56 -10.53
CA ASP A 86 -5.86 9.15 -11.87
C ASP A 86 -7.06 8.76 -12.75
N GLU A 87 -7.51 7.50 -12.70
CA GLU A 87 -8.70 7.03 -13.43
C GLU A 87 -9.99 7.72 -12.96
N ASN A 88 -10.11 7.97 -11.65
CA ASN A 88 -11.28 8.65 -11.08
C ASN A 88 -11.30 10.13 -11.47
N GLU A 89 -10.16 10.83 -11.42
CA GLU A 89 -10.04 12.22 -11.89
C GLU A 89 -10.37 12.33 -13.40
N ALA A 90 -9.84 11.42 -14.22
CA ALA A 90 -10.16 11.38 -15.65
C ALA A 90 -11.66 11.12 -15.90
N SER A 91 -12.27 10.21 -15.13
CA SER A 91 -13.70 9.92 -15.22
C SER A 91 -14.57 11.10 -14.79
N GLN A 92 -14.18 11.83 -13.74
CA GLN A 92 -14.86 13.05 -13.30
C GLN A 92 -14.78 14.16 -14.34
N GLN A 93 -13.61 14.39 -14.94
CA GLN A 93 -13.46 15.35 -16.03
C GLN A 93 -14.35 15.00 -17.24
N TYR A 94 -14.43 13.72 -17.59
CA TYR A 94 -15.28 13.26 -18.68
C TYR A 94 -16.78 13.44 -18.39
N LEU A 95 -17.21 13.21 -17.15
CA LEU A 95 -18.59 13.43 -16.72
C LEU A 95 -18.95 14.93 -16.65
N ASP A 96 -18.05 15.77 -16.13
CA ASP A 96 -18.22 17.23 -16.11
C ASP A 96 -18.33 17.80 -17.53
N TYR A 97 -17.43 17.38 -18.43
CA TYR A 97 -17.49 17.74 -19.85
C TYR A 97 -18.81 17.33 -20.50
N GLN A 98 -19.25 16.09 -20.31
CA GLN A 98 -20.55 15.64 -20.84
C GLN A 98 -21.74 16.41 -20.25
N SER A 99 -21.70 16.75 -18.96
CA SER A 99 -22.76 17.54 -18.31
C SER A 99 -22.85 18.93 -18.93
N ARG A 100 -21.72 19.63 -19.08
CA ARG A 100 -21.65 20.97 -19.70
C ARG A 100 -22.13 20.95 -21.15
N VAL A 101 -21.65 19.99 -21.94
CA VAL A 101 -22.08 19.84 -23.34
C VAL A 101 -23.57 19.52 -23.44
N SER A 102 -24.11 18.66 -22.56
CA SER A 102 -25.54 18.32 -22.55
C SER A 102 -26.42 19.50 -22.16
N GLU A 103 -26.01 20.31 -21.18
CA GLU A 103 -26.72 21.52 -20.76
C GLU A 103 -26.71 22.58 -21.87
N ALA A 104 -25.56 22.80 -22.50
CA ALA A 104 -25.41 23.72 -23.62
C ALA A 104 -26.23 23.26 -24.85
N ALA A 105 -26.20 21.97 -25.19
CA ALA A 105 -27.03 21.40 -26.25
C ALA A 105 -28.54 21.53 -25.96
N GLY A 106 -28.96 21.34 -24.70
CA GLY A 106 -30.34 21.57 -24.26
C GLY A 106 -30.78 23.03 -24.43
N THR A 107 -29.89 23.97 -24.10
CA THR A 107 -30.13 25.42 -24.27
C THR A 107 -30.30 25.79 -25.74
N VAL A 108 -29.41 25.29 -26.61
CA VAL A 108 -29.48 25.49 -28.07
C VAL A 108 -30.76 24.90 -28.65
N ALA A 109 -31.13 23.68 -28.27
CA ALA A 109 -32.37 23.04 -28.73
C ALA A 109 -33.62 23.83 -28.31
N ALA A 110 -33.66 24.31 -27.07
CA ALA A 110 -34.77 25.12 -26.57
C ALA A 110 -34.87 26.49 -27.26
N ALA A 111 -33.74 27.13 -27.58
CA ALA A 111 -33.70 28.41 -28.29
C ALA A 111 -34.14 28.26 -29.76
N LEU A 112 -33.64 27.24 -30.46
CA LEU A 112 -34.05 26.89 -31.82
C LEU A 112 -35.55 26.60 -31.89
N GLY A 113 -36.10 25.78 -30.97
CA GLY A 113 -37.53 25.49 -30.94
C GLY A 113 -38.41 26.72 -30.77
N ARG A 114 -37.98 27.70 -29.96
CA ARG A 114 -38.68 28.98 -29.80
C ARG A 114 -38.59 29.84 -31.06
N CYS A 115 -37.42 29.94 -31.68
CA CYS A 115 -37.24 30.63 -32.96
C CYS A 115 -38.12 30.04 -34.07
N THR A 116 -38.15 28.71 -34.23
CA THR A 116 -38.98 28.05 -35.25
C THR A 116 -40.47 28.28 -34.99
N THR A 117 -40.91 28.23 -33.72
CA THR A 117 -42.31 28.50 -33.35
C THR A 117 -42.69 29.95 -33.65
N ALA A 118 -41.83 30.91 -33.31
CA ALA A 118 -42.05 32.33 -33.55
C ALA A 118 -42.07 32.66 -35.05
N GLN A 119 -41.17 32.08 -35.85
CA GLN A 119 -41.20 32.19 -37.31
C GLN A 119 -42.49 31.59 -37.90
N SER A 120 -42.95 30.46 -37.39
CA SER A 120 -44.21 29.84 -37.84
C SER A 120 -45.41 30.75 -37.57
N GLN A 121 -45.45 31.40 -36.41
CA GLN A 121 -46.48 32.39 -36.07
C GLN A 121 -46.39 33.63 -36.95
N LEU A 122 -45.19 34.15 -37.20
CA LEU A 122 -44.97 35.29 -38.09
C LEU A 122 -45.46 34.97 -39.51
N ILE A 123 -45.14 33.79 -40.06
CA ILE A 123 -45.65 33.34 -41.36
C ILE A 123 -47.18 33.30 -41.36
N GLY A 124 -47.81 32.83 -40.27
CA GLY A 124 -49.26 32.86 -40.09
C GLY A 124 -49.84 34.27 -40.15
N TYR A 125 -49.28 35.22 -39.39
CA TYR A 125 -49.71 36.62 -39.40
C TYR A 125 -49.49 37.29 -40.76
N LEU A 126 -48.39 36.95 -41.46
CA LEU A 126 -48.12 37.43 -42.81
C LEU A 126 -49.00 36.76 -43.88
N GLY A 127 -49.72 35.68 -43.56
CA GLY A 127 -50.74 35.09 -44.42
C GLY A 127 -52.11 35.76 -44.31
N ASP A 128 -52.37 36.48 -43.20
CA ASP A 128 -53.64 37.14 -42.89
C ASP A 128 -53.41 38.64 -42.60
N ARG A 129 -52.60 39.29 -43.43
CA ARG A 129 -52.06 40.65 -43.21
C ARG A 129 -53.14 41.72 -43.05
N ASP A 130 -54.29 41.55 -43.70
CA ASP A 130 -55.38 42.51 -43.68
C ASP A 130 -56.08 42.57 -42.31
N ALA A 131 -55.86 41.57 -41.45
CA ALA A 131 -56.43 41.49 -40.10
C ALA A 131 -55.55 42.13 -39.00
N TYR A 132 -54.31 42.56 -39.31
CA TYR A 132 -53.33 43.05 -38.34
C TYR A 132 -52.74 44.41 -38.72
N ASP A 133 -52.33 45.20 -37.70
CA ASP A 133 -51.65 46.48 -37.92
C ASP A 133 -50.22 46.26 -38.46
N PRO A 134 -49.81 46.90 -39.56
CA PRO A 134 -48.45 46.80 -40.09
C PRO A 134 -47.35 47.16 -39.07
N ALA A 135 -47.59 48.11 -38.15
CA ALA A 135 -46.62 48.47 -37.12
C ALA A 135 -46.43 47.39 -36.04
N ASP A 136 -47.44 46.55 -35.82
CA ASP A 136 -47.35 45.41 -34.91
C ASP A 136 -46.64 44.23 -35.55
N LEU A 137 -46.86 44.00 -36.86
CA LEU A 137 -46.15 42.98 -37.64
C LEU A 137 -44.65 43.26 -37.70
N GLU A 138 -44.26 44.52 -37.90
CA GLU A 138 -42.85 44.95 -37.99
C GLU A 138 -42.15 44.77 -36.63
N ARG A 139 -42.83 45.10 -35.53
CA ARG A 139 -42.33 44.88 -34.17
C ARG A 139 -42.16 43.40 -33.84
N PHE A 140 -43.16 42.58 -34.19
CA PHE A 140 -43.10 41.14 -33.97
C PHE A 140 -41.99 40.49 -34.80
N SER A 141 -41.82 40.90 -36.07
CA SER A 141 -40.70 40.48 -36.92
C SER A 141 -39.36 40.75 -36.25
N GLY A 142 -39.14 41.95 -35.71
CA GLY A 142 -37.90 42.28 -34.98
C GLY A 142 -37.67 41.41 -33.75
N GLN A 143 -38.72 41.08 -33.01
CA GLN A 143 -38.63 40.18 -31.85
C GLN A 143 -38.31 38.74 -32.26
N VAL A 144 -38.85 38.26 -33.38
CA VAL A 144 -38.51 36.94 -33.94
C VAL A 144 -37.05 36.91 -34.38
N ASP A 145 -36.57 37.96 -35.06
CA ASP A 145 -35.18 38.05 -35.51
C ASP A 145 -34.20 38.08 -34.32
N GLU A 146 -34.46 38.88 -33.29
CA GLU A 146 -33.64 38.91 -32.06
C GLU A 146 -33.57 37.53 -31.38
N LEU A 147 -34.72 36.83 -31.29
CA LEU A 147 -34.79 35.51 -30.69
C LEU A 147 -34.03 34.46 -31.50
N CYS A 148 -34.11 34.52 -32.83
CA CYS A 148 -33.40 33.63 -33.74
C CYS A 148 -31.90 33.91 -33.78
N GLN A 149 -31.51 35.17 -33.64
CA GLN A 149 -30.11 35.57 -33.54
C GLN A 149 -29.49 35.08 -32.23
N ALA A 150 -30.19 35.22 -31.11
CA ALA A 150 -29.76 34.65 -29.82
C ALA A 150 -29.61 33.12 -29.87
N ALA A 151 -30.49 32.42 -30.59
CA ALA A 151 -30.36 30.97 -30.79
C ALA A 151 -29.13 30.60 -31.65
N THR A 152 -28.82 31.42 -32.65
CA THR A 152 -27.65 31.23 -33.53
C THR A 152 -26.35 31.48 -32.77
N ASP A 153 -26.30 32.53 -31.95
CA ASP A 153 -25.16 32.87 -31.11
C ASP A 153 -24.89 31.78 -30.06
N ALA A 154 -25.94 31.25 -29.41
CA ALA A 154 -25.81 30.13 -28.48
C ALA A 154 -25.25 28.86 -29.16
N ASN A 155 -25.65 28.60 -30.41
CA ASN A 155 -25.12 27.47 -31.18
C ASN A 155 -23.65 27.70 -31.59
N ALA A 156 -23.28 28.93 -31.99
CA ALA A 156 -21.90 29.28 -32.32
C ALA A 156 -20.98 29.11 -31.11
N GLN A 157 -21.44 29.50 -29.92
CA GLN A 157 -20.72 29.32 -28.67
C GLN A 157 -20.51 27.83 -28.33
N LEU A 158 -21.55 27.00 -28.50
CA LEU A 158 -21.43 25.54 -28.34
C LEU A 158 -20.42 24.93 -29.34
N GLN A 159 -20.45 25.34 -30.61
CA GLN A 159 -19.48 24.85 -31.59
C GLN A 159 -18.04 25.24 -31.24
N GLN A 160 -17.85 26.40 -30.59
CA GLN A 160 -16.55 26.82 -30.08
C GLN A 160 -16.07 25.95 -28.91
N GLU A 161 -16.97 25.57 -27.99
CA GLU A 161 -16.65 24.65 -26.88
C GLU A 161 -16.36 23.21 -27.35
N LEU A 162 -16.94 22.78 -28.48
CA LEU A 162 -16.69 21.45 -29.06
C LEU A 162 -15.42 21.39 -29.92
N ALA A 163 -14.91 22.53 -30.38
CA ALA A 163 -13.74 22.61 -31.26
C ALA A 163 -12.42 22.91 -30.52
N GLY A 164 -12.49 23.30 -29.24
CA GLY A 164 -11.35 23.51 -28.35
C GLY A 164 -11.04 22.28 -27.49
#